data_AF-A0A937IIG3-F1
#
_entry.id   AF-A0A937IIG3-F1
#
_cell.length_a   1.000
_cell.length_b   1.000
_cell.length_c   1.000
_cell.angle_alpha   90.00
_cell.angle_beta   90.00
_cell.angle_gamma   90.00
#
_symmetry.space_group_name_H-M   'P 1'
#
loop_
_entity.id
_entity.type
_entity.pdbx_description
1 polymer ?
#
loop_
_entity_poly.entity_id
_entity_poly.type
_entity_poly.pdbx_seq_one_letter_code
_entity_poly.pdbx_strand_id
1 'polypeptide(L)' 'MAISKEDILDAISDMSVMDIVALVEAMEEKFGVSA' A
#
# COMPACT_ATOMS: atom_id res chain seq x y z
N MET A 1 -4.13 20.23 -4.37
CA MET A 1 -3.80 19.20 -5.39
C MET A 1 -4.14 17.87 -4.77
N ALA A 2 -4.89 17.01 -5.47
CA ALA A 2 -5.10 15.64 -5.01
C ALA A 2 -3.83 14.86 -5.32
N ILE A 3 -3.35 14.07 -4.37
CA ILE A 3 -2.32 13.06 -4.64
C ILE A 3 -2.89 12.12 -5.72
N SER A 4 -2.16 11.95 -6.81
CA SER A 4 -2.55 11.01 -7.85
C SER A 4 -2.24 9.58 -7.39
N LYS A 5 -2.91 8.59 -7.99
CA LYS A 5 -2.59 7.19 -7.72
C LYS A 5 -1.18 6.82 -8.16
N GLU A 6 -0.65 7.52 -9.16
CA GLU A 6 0.72 7.35 -9.68
C GLU A 6 1.74 7.81 -8.63
N ASP A 7 1.53 8.97 -8.00
CA ASP A 7 2.40 9.46 -6.93
C ASP A 7 2.45 8.48 -5.73
N ILE A 8 1.33 7.81 -5.44
CA ILE A 8 1.25 6.78 -4.40
C ILE A 8 2.06 5.54 -4.82
N LEU A 9 1.91 5.09 -6.06
CA LEU A 9 2.63 3.94 -6.60
C LEU A 9 4.13 4.16 -6.61
N ASP A 10 4.60 5.35 -6.99
CA ASP A 10 6.01 5.70 -6.98
C ASP A 10 6.58 5.69 -5.56
N ALA A 11 5.86 6.26 -4.59
CA ALA A 11 6.29 6.24 -3.18
C ALA A 11 6.35 4.82 -2.58
N ILE A 12 5.46 3.92 -3.02
CA ILE A 12 5.48 2.52 -2.58
C ILE A 12 6.56 1.73 -3.32
N SER A 13 6.92 2.12 -4.55
CA SER A 13 7.94 1.45 -5.35
C SER A 13 9.35 1.53 -4.77
N ASP A 14 9.63 2.56 -3.96
CA ASP A 14 10.89 2.73 -3.23
C ASP A 14 10.98 1.87 -1.96
N MET A 15 9.88 1.22 -1.55
CA MET A 15 9.84 0.35 -0.36
C MET A 15 10.26 -1.08 -0.68
N SER A 16 10.71 -1.83 0.34
CA SER A 16 10.99 -3.25 0.14
C SER A 16 9.68 -4.03 -0.02
N VAL A 17 9.72 -5.11 -0.81
CA VAL A 17 8.55 -5.98 -1.02
C VAL A 17 7.98 -6.50 0.31
N MET A 18 8.83 -6.73 1.32
CA MET A 18 8.40 -7.15 2.65
C MET A 18 7.58 -6.08 3.38
N ASP A 19 7.95 -4.80 3.23
CA ASP A 19 7.22 -3.70 3.85
C ASP A 19 5.85 -3.48 3.17
N ILE A 20 5.77 -3.71 1.85
CA ILE A 20 4.52 -3.64 1.09
C ILE A 20 3.56 -4.74 1.54
N VAL A 21 4.03 -5.98 1.71
CA VAL A 21 3.21 -7.11 2.18
C VAL A 21 2.65 -6.81 3.58
N ALA A 22 3.47 -6.32 4.50
CA ALA A 22 3.00 -5.94 5.82
C ALA A 22 1.95 -4.81 5.79
N LEU A 23 2.09 -3.85 4.87
CA LEU A 23 1.10 -2.78 4.67
C LEU A 23 -0.23 -3.33 4.14
N VAL A 24 -0.18 -4.30 3.22
CA VAL A 24 -1.37 -4.97 2.67
C VAL A 24 -2.08 -5.79 3.75
N GLU A 25 -1.36 -6.58 4.55
CA GLU A 25 -1.94 -7.34 5.67
C GLU A 25 -2.64 -6.42 6.67
N ALA A 26 -2.01 -5.29 7.03
CA ALA A 26 -2.60 -4.30 7.92
C ALA A 26 -3.85 -3.64 7.30
N MET A 27 -3.90 -3.48 5.97
CA MET A 27 -5.07 -2.99 5.26
C MET A 27 -6.20 -4.04 5.24
N GLU A 28 -5.88 -5.30 4.99
CA GLU A 28 -6.86 -6.40 5.01
C GLU A 28 -7.57 -6.51 6.35
N GLU A 29 -6.82 -6.47 7.46
CA GLU A 29 -7.38 -6.50 8.80
C GLU A 29 -8.24 -5.26 9.09
N LYS A 30 -7.73 -4.07 8.74
CA LYS A 30 -8.41 -2.79 9.03
C LYS A 30 -9.71 -2.62 8.25
N PHE A 31 -9.75 -3.10 7.01
CA PHE A 31 -10.87 -2.90 6.10
C PHE A 31 -11.73 -4.16 5.90
N GLY A 32 -11.36 -5.28 6.55
CA GLY A 32 -12.09 -6.55 6.44
C GLY A 32 -12.09 -7.10 5.01
N VAL A 33 -11.04 -6.84 4.25
CA VAL A 33 -10.90 -7.25 2.85
C VAL A 33 -10.00 -8.47 2.83
N SER A 34 -10.41 -9.53 2.16
CA SER A 34 -9.53 -10.66 1.83
C SER A 34 -8.99 -10.43 0.42
N ALA A 35 -7.67 -10.34 0.26
CA ALA A 35 -7.04 -10.41 -1.06
C ALA A 35 -7.13 -11.82 -1.66
#